data_AF-A0A9C8L171-F1
#
_entry.id   AF-A0A9C8L171-F1
#
_cell.length_a   1.000
_cell.length_b   1.000
_cell.length_c   1.000
_cell.angle_alpha   90.00
_cell.angle_beta   90.00
_cell.angle_gamma   90.00
#
_symmetry.space_group_name_H-M   'P 1'
#
loop_
_entity.id
_entity.type
_entity.pdbx_description
1 polymer ?
#
loop_
_entity_poly.entity_id
_entity_poly.type
_entity_poly.pdbx_seq_one_letter_code
_entity_poly.pdbx_strand_id
1 'polypeptide(L)'
;PSPTPLPEEQGALPTRVRIPTIDLDAPVVPIGWELVEGQAVWQVPDWRAVGWHDTSASLGVLGNTVLNGHNTTRGEVFRDLYKVEPGELLYVEGEDGETYTYRVESTYILQEAGQPLEVRMQNARYIQPTLDERLTLVTCHPYGSTRYRLIIIAFPEIEPVDLAQIGGE
;
A
#
# COMPACT_ATOMS: atom_id res chain seq x y z
N PRO A 1 -6.82 -10.30 -40.64
CA PRO A 1 -6.76 -10.85 -39.27
C PRO A 1 -6.74 -9.68 -38.29
N SER A 2 -7.74 -9.55 -37.43
CA SER A 2 -7.63 -8.59 -36.31
C SER A 2 -6.65 -9.14 -35.28
N PRO A 3 -5.76 -8.32 -34.70
CA PRO A 3 -4.94 -8.75 -33.59
C PRO A 3 -5.86 -9.16 -32.44
N THR A 4 -5.63 -10.35 -31.90
CA THR A 4 -6.22 -10.79 -30.63
C THR A 4 -5.79 -9.78 -29.56
N PRO A 5 -6.71 -9.17 -28.79
CA PRO A 5 -6.31 -8.36 -27.64
C PRO A 5 -5.47 -9.23 -26.71
N LEU A 6 -4.30 -8.73 -26.30
CA LEU A 6 -3.55 -9.31 -25.20
C LEU A 6 -4.51 -9.41 -23.99
N PRO A 7 -4.49 -10.50 -23.20
CA PRO A 7 -5.21 -10.51 -21.93
C PRO A 7 -4.83 -9.25 -21.17
N GLU A 8 -5.81 -8.43 -20.80
CA GLU A 8 -5.59 -7.46 -19.73
C GLU A 8 -5.11 -8.30 -18.55
N GLU A 9 -3.88 -8.11 -18.08
CA GLU A 9 -3.45 -8.69 -16.82
C GLU A 9 -4.39 -8.14 -15.75
N GLN A 10 -5.44 -8.89 -15.41
CA GLN A 10 -6.30 -8.57 -14.30
C GLN A 10 -5.48 -8.85 -13.03
N GLY A 11 -4.94 -7.80 -12.43
CA GLY A 11 -4.30 -7.89 -11.13
C GLY A 11 -5.30 -8.32 -10.05
N ALA A 12 -4.80 -8.80 -8.91
CA ALA A 12 -5.64 -9.31 -7.83
C ALA A 12 -6.00 -8.22 -6.82
N LEU A 13 -7.25 -8.22 -6.36
CA LEU A 13 -7.66 -7.34 -5.26
C LEU A 13 -7.01 -7.79 -3.95
N PRO A 14 -6.43 -6.88 -3.15
CA PRO A 14 -5.80 -7.26 -1.89
C PRO A 14 -6.86 -7.64 -0.86
N THR A 15 -6.67 -8.80 -0.21
CA THR A 15 -7.61 -9.34 0.79
C THR A 15 -7.00 -9.44 2.18
N ARG A 16 -5.67 -9.49 2.29
CA ARG A 16 -4.96 -9.58 3.57
C ARG A 16 -3.56 -9.02 3.44
N VAL A 17 -3.04 -8.43 4.52
CA VAL A 17 -1.65 -7.96 4.59
C VAL A 17 -0.97 -8.49 5.85
N ARG A 18 0.29 -8.87 5.70
CA ARG A 18 1.14 -9.39 6.78
C ARG A 18 2.50 -8.69 6.78
N ILE A 19 2.92 -8.24 7.95
CA ILE A 19 4.24 -7.65 8.20
C ILE A 19 4.82 -8.31 9.46
N PRO A 20 5.60 -9.39 9.31
CA PRO A 20 6.03 -10.22 10.45
C PRO A 20 6.88 -9.48 11.49
N THR A 21 7.68 -8.50 11.06
CA THR A 21 8.60 -7.74 11.94
C THR A 21 7.89 -6.89 12.98
N ILE A 22 6.60 -6.63 12.78
CA ILE A 22 5.74 -5.88 13.70
C ILE A 22 4.49 -6.65 14.14
N ASP A 23 4.47 -7.99 13.95
CA ASP A 23 3.32 -8.86 14.26
C ASP A 23 1.99 -8.37 13.65
N LEU A 24 2.05 -7.77 12.45
CA LEU A 24 0.86 -7.35 11.73
C LEU A 24 0.36 -8.49 10.87
N ASP A 25 -0.89 -8.87 11.11
CA ASP A 25 -1.68 -9.75 10.26
C ASP A 25 -3.13 -9.24 10.31
N ALA A 26 -3.62 -8.73 9.18
CA ALA A 26 -4.93 -8.08 9.12
C ALA A 26 -5.62 -8.25 7.76
N PRO A 27 -6.96 -8.32 7.75
CA PRO A 27 -7.73 -8.28 6.51
C PRO A 27 -7.59 -6.92 5.84
N VAL A 28 -7.66 -6.93 4.51
CA VAL A 28 -7.74 -5.74 3.66
C VAL A 28 -9.16 -5.63 3.12
N VAL A 29 -9.72 -4.43 3.17
CA VAL A 29 -11.08 -4.14 2.66
C VAL A 29 -11.03 -2.96 1.69
N PRO A 30 -11.82 -2.97 0.61
CA PRO A 30 -11.91 -1.82 -0.28
C PRO A 30 -12.54 -0.63 0.46
N ILE A 31 -11.99 0.55 0.23
CA ILE A 31 -12.47 1.82 0.76
C ILE A 31 -12.51 2.86 -0.34
N GLY A 32 -13.55 3.70 -0.30
CA GLY A 32 -13.68 4.86 -1.16
C GLY A 32 -13.18 6.13 -0.48
N TRP A 33 -13.44 7.24 -1.15
CA TRP A 33 -13.22 8.58 -0.63
C TRP A 33 -14.54 9.35 -0.55
N GLU A 34 -14.55 10.38 0.28
CA GLU A 34 -15.67 11.30 0.42
C GLU A 34 -15.21 12.76 0.39
N LEU A 35 -16.13 13.68 0.08
CA LEU A 35 -15.86 15.11 0.16
C LEU A 35 -16.18 15.63 1.56
N VAL A 36 -15.14 16.00 2.31
CA VAL A 36 -15.26 16.68 3.60
C VAL A 36 -14.79 18.12 3.42
N GLU A 37 -15.70 19.07 3.63
CA GLU A 37 -15.40 20.51 3.48
C GLU A 37 -14.80 20.86 2.09
N GLY A 38 -15.22 20.15 1.05
CA GLY A 38 -14.73 20.32 -0.32
C GLY A 38 -13.37 19.66 -0.61
N GLN A 39 -12.82 18.90 0.33
CA GLN A 39 -11.58 18.14 0.15
C GLN A 39 -11.90 16.64 0.05
N ALA A 40 -11.27 15.95 -0.91
CA ALA A 40 -11.36 14.49 -1.00
C ALA A 40 -10.56 13.85 0.15
N VAL A 41 -11.23 13.01 0.94
CA VAL A 41 -10.65 12.31 2.09
C VAL A 41 -10.95 10.82 1.95
N TRP A 42 -9.91 10.00 2.02
CA TRP A 42 -10.05 8.55 2.04
C TRP A 42 -10.67 8.08 3.35
N GLN A 43 -11.64 7.18 3.26
CA GLN A 43 -12.17 6.49 4.43
C GLN A 43 -11.06 5.63 5.06
N VAL A 44 -11.22 5.29 6.33
CA VAL A 44 -10.31 4.37 7.04
C VAL A 44 -11.19 3.36 7.78
N PRO A 45 -10.88 2.05 7.75
CA PRO A 45 -11.70 1.06 8.43
C PRO A 45 -11.80 1.32 9.94
N ASP A 46 -13.02 1.24 10.48
CA ASP A 46 -13.35 1.50 11.88
C ASP A 46 -13.15 0.28 12.83
N TRP A 47 -12.33 -0.68 12.40
CA TRP A 47 -11.96 -1.88 13.13
C TRP A 47 -10.54 -2.31 12.72
N ARG A 48 -10.01 -3.41 13.27
CA ARG A 48 -8.64 -3.87 13.00
C ARG A 48 -8.49 -4.46 11.58
N ALA A 49 -8.53 -3.59 10.58
CA ALA A 49 -8.41 -3.88 9.16
C ALA A 49 -7.68 -2.75 8.43
N VAL A 50 -7.09 -3.10 7.30
CA VAL A 50 -6.41 -2.18 6.38
C VAL A 50 -7.36 -1.81 5.24
N GLY A 51 -7.43 -0.54 4.89
CA GLY A 51 -8.23 -0.05 3.77
C GLY A 51 -7.40 -0.02 2.50
N TRP A 52 -7.84 -0.69 1.44
CA TRP A 52 -7.31 -0.51 0.09
C TRP A 52 -8.10 0.56 -0.64
N HIS A 53 -7.40 1.57 -1.18
CA HIS A 53 -8.04 2.60 -2.00
C HIS A 53 -8.58 1.96 -3.28
N ASP A 54 -9.91 1.91 -3.44
CA ASP A 54 -10.60 1.17 -4.50
C ASP A 54 -10.31 1.68 -5.92
N THR A 55 -9.73 2.89 -6.06
CA THR A 55 -9.25 3.45 -7.33
C THR A 55 -7.73 3.33 -7.51
N SER A 56 -7.02 2.69 -6.58
CA SER A 56 -5.58 2.42 -6.70
C SER A 56 -5.33 1.11 -7.45
N ALA A 57 -4.08 0.80 -7.78
CA ALA A 57 -3.78 -0.41 -8.54
C ALA A 57 -4.14 -1.68 -7.74
N SER A 58 -4.46 -2.74 -8.47
CA SER A 58 -4.50 -4.11 -7.95
C SER A 58 -3.06 -4.65 -7.80
N LEU A 59 -2.92 -5.81 -7.15
CA LEU A 59 -1.65 -6.50 -6.99
C LEU A 59 -1.18 -7.11 -8.31
N GLY A 60 0.15 -7.15 -8.52
CA GLY A 60 0.77 -7.82 -9.66
C GLY A 60 0.67 -7.07 -10.99
N VAL A 61 0.23 -5.82 -10.98
CA VAL A 61 0.13 -4.98 -12.17
C VAL A 61 0.83 -3.65 -11.97
N LEU A 62 1.22 -3.01 -13.07
CA LEU A 62 1.83 -1.68 -13.02
C LEU A 62 0.89 -0.68 -12.34
N GLY A 63 1.45 0.11 -11.43
CA GLY A 63 0.73 1.09 -10.66
C GLY A 63 1.05 1.03 -9.18
N ASN A 64 0.33 1.84 -8.42
CA ASN A 64 0.53 1.98 -6.99
C ASN A 64 -0.66 1.39 -6.24
N THR A 65 -0.47 0.26 -5.57
CA THR A 65 -1.45 -0.28 -4.63
C THR A 65 -1.35 0.51 -3.34
N VAL A 66 -2.42 1.20 -2.94
CA VAL A 66 -2.39 2.08 -1.75
C VAL A 66 -3.23 1.50 -0.63
N LEU A 67 -2.59 1.29 0.52
CA LEU A 67 -3.20 0.77 1.73
C LEU A 67 -3.14 1.80 2.86
N ASN A 68 -4.25 2.02 3.57
CA ASN A 68 -4.33 2.93 4.70
C ASN A 68 -4.83 2.23 5.98
N GLY A 69 -4.57 2.84 7.14
CA GLY A 69 -5.02 2.27 8.41
C GLY A 69 -4.75 3.18 9.59
N HIS A 70 -5.54 3.03 10.64
CA HIS A 70 -5.38 3.80 11.87
C HIS A 70 -4.12 3.40 12.65
N ASN A 71 -3.44 4.38 13.24
CA ASN A 71 -2.33 4.15 14.18
C ASN A 71 -2.78 4.13 15.66
N THR A 72 -3.93 4.71 16.00
CA THR A 72 -4.29 5.02 17.40
C THR A 72 -5.76 4.83 17.77
N THR A 73 -6.63 4.58 16.80
CA THR A 73 -8.06 4.41 17.02
C THR A 73 -8.53 3.11 16.40
N ARG A 74 -9.66 2.60 16.88
CA ARG A 74 -10.52 1.65 16.14
C ARG A 74 -9.73 0.51 15.49
N GLY A 75 -9.04 -0.27 16.32
CA GLY A 75 -8.26 -1.44 15.90
C GLY A 75 -6.76 -1.21 15.73
N GLU A 76 -6.34 0.05 15.53
CA GLU A 76 -4.93 0.50 15.47
C GLU A 76 -4.04 -0.41 14.61
N VAL A 77 -4.55 -0.84 13.45
CA VAL A 77 -3.89 -1.85 12.61
C VAL A 77 -2.46 -1.45 12.23
N PHE A 78 -2.20 -0.14 12.08
CA PHE A 78 -0.89 0.44 11.75
C PHE A 78 -0.20 1.12 12.93
N ARG A 79 -0.55 0.74 14.17
CA ARG A 79 0.09 1.25 15.39
C ARG A 79 1.61 1.20 15.34
N ASP A 80 2.13 0.05 14.95
CA ASP A 80 3.56 -0.25 14.97
C ASP A 80 4.25 -0.06 13.61
N LEU A 81 3.53 0.48 12.62
CA LEU A 81 4.05 0.63 11.25
C LEU A 81 5.33 1.49 11.19
N TYR A 82 5.51 2.42 12.12
CA TYR A 82 6.71 3.27 12.21
C TYR A 82 7.99 2.50 12.54
N LYS A 83 7.90 1.23 12.96
CA LYS A 83 9.03 0.35 13.24
C LYS A 83 9.53 -0.40 12.02
N VAL A 84 8.78 -0.39 10.91
CA VAL A 84 9.15 -1.08 9.68
C VAL A 84 10.31 -0.35 9.02
N GLU A 85 11.38 -1.09 8.72
CA GLU A 85 12.62 -0.55 8.16
C GLU A 85 12.81 -0.93 6.68
N PRO A 86 13.56 -0.12 5.90
CA PRO A 86 14.00 -0.51 4.57
C PRO A 86 14.70 -1.87 4.56
N GLY A 87 14.34 -2.71 3.59
CA GLY A 87 14.82 -4.09 3.46
C GLY A 87 13.88 -5.14 4.06
N GLU A 88 12.93 -4.76 4.91
CA GLU A 88 11.92 -5.69 5.43
C GLU A 88 10.91 -6.13 4.36
N LEU A 89 10.28 -7.28 4.57
CA LEU A 89 9.31 -7.86 3.66
C LEU A 89 7.87 -7.61 4.14
N LEU A 90 7.01 -7.30 3.19
CA LEU A 90 5.56 -7.17 3.30
C LEU A 90 4.92 -8.24 2.42
N TYR A 91 3.88 -8.90 2.92
CA TYR A 91 3.16 -9.91 2.17
C TYR A 91 1.71 -9.48 2.02
N VAL A 92 1.19 -9.49 0.80
CA VAL A 92 -0.23 -9.18 0.51
C VAL A 92 -0.85 -10.35 -0.20
N GLU A 93 -1.94 -10.89 0.35
CA GLU A 93 -2.72 -11.96 -0.29
C GLU A 93 -3.74 -11.32 -1.25
N GLY A 94 -3.79 -11.83 -2.48
CA GLY A 94 -4.79 -11.46 -3.48
C GLY A 94 -6.07 -12.28 -3.36
N GLU A 95 -7.15 -11.82 -3.99
CA GLU A 95 -8.41 -12.58 -4.09
C GLU A 95 -8.28 -13.86 -4.95
N ASP A 96 -7.20 -13.96 -5.72
CA ASP A 96 -6.79 -15.14 -6.49
C ASP A 96 -6.16 -16.24 -5.61
N GLY A 97 -5.87 -15.93 -4.35
CA GLY A 97 -5.24 -16.85 -3.39
C GLY A 97 -3.71 -16.82 -3.42
N GLU A 98 -3.11 -16.01 -4.29
CA GLU A 98 -1.65 -15.86 -4.38
C GLU A 98 -1.13 -14.87 -3.34
N THR A 99 0.15 -15.00 -2.98
CA THR A 99 0.84 -14.06 -2.08
C THR A 99 1.86 -13.24 -2.84
N TYR A 100 1.62 -11.93 -2.87
CA TYR A 100 2.52 -10.94 -3.45
C TYR A 100 3.48 -10.45 -2.37
N THR A 101 4.78 -10.60 -2.64
CA THR A 101 5.84 -10.21 -1.71
C THR A 101 6.43 -8.88 -2.16
N TYR A 102 6.51 -7.91 -1.25
CA TYR A 102 7.10 -6.60 -1.48
C TYR A 102 8.23 -6.36 -0.48
N ARG A 103 9.32 -5.73 -0.92
CA ARG A 103 10.41 -5.28 -0.07
C ARG A 103 10.33 -3.77 0.14
N VAL A 104 10.40 -3.35 1.40
CA VAL A 104 10.40 -1.94 1.78
C VAL A 104 11.66 -1.27 1.24
N GLU A 105 11.48 -0.18 0.51
CA GLU A 105 12.61 0.65 0.03
C GLU A 105 12.72 1.95 0.81
N SER A 106 11.60 2.60 1.11
CA SER A 106 11.61 3.96 1.64
C SER A 106 10.52 4.22 2.67
N THR A 107 10.86 5.01 3.68
CA THR A 107 9.95 5.47 4.73
C THR A 107 10.03 6.99 4.85
N TYR A 108 8.88 7.68 4.83
CA TYR A 108 8.78 9.13 4.95
C TYR A 108 7.85 9.53 6.09
N ILE A 109 8.21 10.57 6.85
CA ILE A 109 7.34 11.25 7.81
C ILE A 109 7.09 12.67 7.32
N LEU A 110 5.87 12.92 6.85
CA LEU A 110 5.49 14.15 6.18
C LEU A 110 4.54 14.95 7.07
N GLN A 111 4.81 16.24 7.29
CA GLN A 111 3.88 17.08 8.03
C GLN A 111 2.64 17.34 7.16
N GLU A 112 1.46 17.16 7.75
CA GLU A 112 0.17 17.34 7.05
C GLU A 112 -0.65 18.45 7.71
N ALA A 113 -0.77 18.42 9.04
CA ALA A 113 -1.56 19.42 9.75
C ALA A 113 -0.90 20.80 9.74
N GLY A 114 -1.68 21.82 9.34
CA GLY A 114 -1.23 23.21 9.29
C GLY A 114 -0.33 23.56 8.10
N GLN A 115 -0.10 22.62 7.18
CA GLN A 115 0.68 22.88 5.97
C GLN A 115 -0.16 23.55 4.88
N PRO A 116 0.43 24.43 4.04
CA PRO A 116 -0.23 25.00 2.87
C PRO A 116 -0.72 23.91 1.92
N LEU A 117 -1.76 24.23 1.12
CA LEU A 117 -2.33 23.30 0.14
C LEU A 117 -1.27 22.71 -0.79
N GLU A 118 -0.31 23.51 -1.24
CA GLU A 118 0.77 23.06 -2.14
C GLU A 118 1.64 21.96 -1.51
N VAL A 119 1.98 22.08 -0.22
CA VAL A 119 2.73 21.04 0.50
C VAL A 119 1.88 19.77 0.66
N ARG A 120 0.59 19.91 0.97
CA ARG A 120 -0.33 18.77 1.06
C ARG A 120 -0.49 18.06 -0.29
N MET A 121 -0.51 18.80 -1.40
CA MET A 121 -0.52 18.24 -2.75
C MET A 121 0.80 17.51 -3.07
N GLN A 122 1.94 18.06 -2.63
CA GLN A 122 3.23 17.36 -2.75
C GLN A 122 3.25 16.07 -1.94
N ASN A 123 2.66 16.03 -0.73
CA ASN A 123 2.52 14.80 0.04
C ASN A 123 1.61 13.78 -0.67
N ALA A 124 0.51 14.25 -1.27
CA ALA A 124 -0.45 13.39 -1.96
C ALA A 124 0.15 12.66 -3.18
N ARG A 125 1.28 13.11 -3.73
CA ARG A 125 1.98 12.43 -4.83
C ARG A 125 2.31 10.97 -4.53
N TYR A 126 2.53 10.63 -3.25
CA TYR A 126 2.93 9.28 -2.85
C TYR A 126 1.81 8.24 -2.99
N ILE A 127 0.55 8.69 -3.08
CA ILE A 127 -0.61 7.82 -3.30
C ILE A 127 -1.16 7.90 -4.73
N GLN A 128 -0.46 8.59 -5.64
CA GLN A 128 -0.87 8.69 -7.04
C GLN A 128 -0.44 7.43 -7.82
N PRO A 129 -1.08 7.18 -8.98
CA PRO A 129 -0.65 6.12 -9.89
C PRO A 129 0.80 6.30 -10.33
N THR A 130 1.49 5.18 -10.53
CA THR A 130 2.89 5.10 -10.95
C THR A 130 3.04 4.26 -12.22
N LEU A 131 4.21 4.34 -12.86
CA LEU A 131 4.51 3.56 -14.07
C LEU A 131 5.20 2.23 -13.77
N ASP A 132 5.65 2.05 -12.53
CA ASP A 132 6.14 0.81 -11.94
C ASP A 132 5.08 0.21 -11.01
N GLU A 133 5.20 -1.09 -10.72
CA GLU A 133 4.45 -1.74 -9.64
C GLU A 133 5.07 -1.39 -8.28
N ARG A 134 4.24 -0.91 -7.36
CA ARG A 134 4.62 -0.67 -5.97
C ARG A 134 3.44 -0.79 -5.00
N LEU A 135 3.77 -0.97 -3.74
CA LEU A 135 2.87 -0.92 -2.60
C LEU A 135 3.18 0.30 -1.74
N THR A 136 2.17 1.12 -1.46
CA THR A 136 2.28 2.27 -0.55
C THR A 136 1.41 2.07 0.68
N LEU A 137 1.99 2.10 1.88
CA LEU A 137 1.27 2.09 3.15
C LEU A 137 1.20 3.50 3.75
N VAL A 138 0.03 3.91 4.23
CA VAL A 138 -0.23 5.26 4.75
C VAL A 138 -0.88 5.19 6.13
N THR A 139 -0.33 5.91 7.09
CA THR A 139 -0.96 6.08 8.41
C THR A 139 -0.68 7.45 9.02
N CYS A 140 -1.42 7.80 10.08
CA CYS A 140 -1.13 8.99 10.88
C CYS A 140 0.13 8.78 11.73
N HIS A 141 0.80 9.87 12.09
CA HIS A 141 1.97 9.82 12.97
C HIS A 141 2.14 11.14 13.75
N PRO A 142 2.74 11.13 14.96
CA PRO A 142 3.00 9.98 15.83
C PRO A 142 1.71 9.36 16.39
N TYR A 143 1.85 8.29 17.18
CA TYR A 143 0.71 7.67 17.89
C TYR A 143 -0.14 8.73 18.62
N GLY A 144 -1.46 8.67 18.45
CA GLY A 144 -2.40 9.66 19.02
C GLY A 144 -2.47 11.00 18.28
N SER A 145 -1.76 11.18 17.16
CA SER A 145 -1.72 12.44 16.43
C SER A 145 -1.92 12.26 14.93
N THR A 146 -2.67 13.18 14.33
CA THR A 146 -2.85 13.29 12.87
C THR A 146 -1.90 14.31 12.24
N ARG A 147 -0.95 14.87 13.01
CA ARG A 147 -0.09 15.98 12.59
C ARG A 147 0.80 15.61 11.40
N TYR A 148 1.28 14.37 11.37
CA TYR A 148 2.10 13.84 10.30
C TYR A 148 1.43 12.65 9.62
N ARG A 149 1.92 12.31 8.43
CA ARG A 149 1.68 11.06 7.74
C ARG A 149 2.98 10.27 7.67
N LEU A 150 2.91 9.01 8.08
CA LEU A 150 3.93 8.02 7.81
C LEU A 150 3.57 7.35 6.47
N ILE A 151 4.52 7.35 5.55
CA ILE A 151 4.42 6.70 4.25
C ILE A 151 5.51 5.65 4.15
N ILE A 152 5.15 4.43 3.78
CA ILE A 152 6.10 3.37 3.42
C ILE A 152 5.89 3.03 1.96
N ILE A 153 6.98 2.94 1.20
CA ILE A 153 6.98 2.50 -0.20
C ILE A 153 7.77 1.19 -0.28
N ALA A 154 7.16 0.19 -0.91
CA ALA A 154 7.75 -1.11 -1.14
C ALA A 154 7.56 -1.54 -2.60
N PHE A 155 8.50 -2.31 -3.11
CA PHE A 155 8.53 -2.79 -4.49
C PHE A 155 8.46 -4.31 -4.53
N PRO A 156 7.94 -4.92 -5.61
CA PRO A 156 7.90 -6.37 -5.74
C PRO A 156 9.26 -7.00 -5.45
N GLU A 157 9.26 -8.01 -4.58
CA GLU A 157 10.45 -8.81 -4.35
C GLU A 157 10.68 -9.71 -5.55
N ILE A 158 11.67 -9.36 -6.37
CA ILE A 158 12.09 -10.19 -7.50
C ILE A 158 13.05 -11.24 -6.94
N GLU A 159 12.56 -12.45 -6.72
CA GLU A 159 13.44 -13.60 -6.52
C GLU A 159 14.35 -13.73 -7.75
N PRO A 160 15.68 -13.81 -7.58
CA PRO A 160 16.57 -14.00 -8.72
C PRO A 160 16.22 -15.33 -9.41
N VAL A 161 15.91 -15.27 -10.70
CA VAL A 161 15.71 -16.46 -11.52
C VAL A 161 16.99 -17.28 -11.47
N ASP A 162 16.92 -18.52 -10.98
CA ASP A 162 18.05 -19.43 -11.03
C ASP A 162 18.30 -19.86 -12.48
N LEU A 163 19.21 -19.13 -13.14
CA LEU A 163 19.60 -19.38 -14.53
C LEU A 163 20.30 -20.74 -14.70
N ALA A 164 20.66 -21.45 -13.62
CA ALA A 164 21.19 -22.81 -13.70
C ALA A 164 20.09 -23.84 -14.01
N GLN A 165 18.82 -23.56 -13.76
CA GLN A 165 17.71 -24.48 -14.05
C GLN A 165 17.19 -24.42 -15.50
N ILE A 166 17.52 -23.37 -16.26
CA ILE A 166 17.06 -23.18 -17.65
C ILE A 166 18.05 -23.70 -18.70
N GLY A 167 19.23 -24.18 -18.30
CA GLY A 167 20.30 -24.60 -19.20
C GLY A 167 20.43 -26.11 -19.42
N GLY A 168 19.43 -26.90 -19.02
CA GLY A 168 19.50 -28.37 -19.01
C GLY A 168 18.45 -29.05 -19.89
N GLU A 169 18.50 -28.82 -21.21
CA GLU A 169 17.90 -29.71 -22.23
C GLU A 169 18.83 -29.85 -23.44
#